data_AF-A0A2W0AV60-F1
#
_entry.id   AF-A0A2W0AV60-F1
#
_cell.length_a   1.000
_cell.length_b   1.000
_cell.length_c   1.000
_cell.angle_alpha   90.00
_cell.angle_beta   90.00
_cell.angle_gamma   90.00
#
_symmetry.space_group_name_H-M   'P 1'
#
loop_
_entity.id
_entity.type
_entity.pdbx_description
1 polymer ?
#
loop_
_entity_poly.entity_id
_entity_poly.type
_entity_poly.pdbx_seq_one_letter_code
_entity_poly.pdbx_strand_id
1 'polypeptide(L)'
;MEKNNGLERVLEQLRLYEHPLLAFDAREKGDSVEVIIRFKNPDIPVHTYYFDLHPRDLEHPQFEWTFQRQLYDCLHDYLIEMFTRTPQNRTERQREGL
;
A
#
# COMPACT_ATOMS: atom_id res chain seq x y z
N MET A 1 7.00 -22.85 -18.72
CA MET A 1 6.63 -21.44 -18.46
C MET A 1 6.78 -21.21 -16.97
N GLU A 2 7.97 -20.83 -16.52
CA GLU A 2 8.20 -20.39 -15.13
C GLU A 2 7.99 -18.87 -15.08
N LYS A 3 6.73 -18.44 -15.03
CA LYS A 3 6.35 -17.07 -14.67
C LYS A 3 5.39 -17.20 -13.50
N ASN A 4 5.93 -17.24 -12.27
CA ASN A 4 5.15 -17.06 -11.05
C ASN A 4 5.95 -16.85 -9.75
N ASN A 5 7.29 -16.82 -9.77
CA ASN A 5 8.08 -16.69 -8.54
C ASN A 5 7.89 -15.32 -7.85
N GLY A 6 7.78 -14.23 -8.62
CA GLY A 6 7.68 -12.88 -8.06
C GLY A 6 6.40 -12.62 -7.26
N LEU A 7 5.22 -12.92 -7.84
CA LEU A 7 3.94 -12.74 -7.16
C LEU A 7 3.83 -13.64 -5.94
N GLU A 8 4.20 -14.91 -6.06
CA GLU A 8 4.15 -15.87 -4.95
C GLU A 8 5.01 -15.39 -3.78
N ARG A 9 6.25 -14.96 -4.07
CA ARG A 9 7.15 -14.40 -3.05
C ARG A 9 6.56 -13.17 -2.34
N VAL A 10 5.91 -12.28 -3.07
CA VAL A 10 5.24 -11.11 -2.48
C VAL A 10 4.06 -11.54 -1.61
N LEU A 11 3.24 -12.48 -2.07
CA LEU A 11 2.10 -13.00 -1.31
C LEU A 11 2.55 -13.72 -0.03
N GLU A 12 3.63 -14.50 -0.09
CA GLU A 12 4.23 -15.14 1.09
C GLU A 12 4.70 -14.11 2.10
N GLN A 13 5.39 -13.06 1.63
CA GLN A 13 5.84 -11.99 2.51
C GLN A 13 4.68 -11.20 3.12
N LEU A 14 3.63 -10.91 2.34
CA LEU A 14 2.43 -10.23 2.81
C LEU A 14 1.69 -11.01 3.91
N ARG A 15 1.72 -12.34 3.88
CA ARG A 15 1.10 -13.19 4.92
C ARG A 15 1.75 -13.04 6.30
N LEU A 16 2.96 -12.46 6.38
CA LEU A 16 3.61 -12.16 7.66
C LEU A 16 3.03 -10.92 8.35
N TYR A 17 2.18 -10.15 7.66
CA TYR A 17 1.59 -8.93 8.18
C TYR A 17 0.11 -9.11 8.47
N GLU A 18 -0.29 -8.75 9.68
CA GLU A 18 -1.68 -8.60 10.05
C GLU A 18 -1.92 -7.15 10.50
N HIS A 19 -2.96 -6.52 9.96
CA HIS A 19 -3.38 -5.19 10.37
C HIS A 19 -4.86 -5.19 10.76
N PRO A 20 -5.26 -4.58 11.87
CA PRO A 20 -6.67 -4.59 12.31
C PRO A 20 -7.61 -3.87 11.33
N LEU A 21 -7.12 -2.84 10.64
CA LEU A 21 -7.93 -2.01 9.74
C LEU A 21 -7.73 -2.28 8.25
N LEU A 22 -6.61 -2.90 7.87
CA LEU A 22 -6.17 -2.99 6.49
C LEU A 22 -6.04 -4.44 6.05
N ALA A 23 -6.36 -4.69 4.79
CA ALA A 23 -6.15 -5.94 4.10
C ALA A 23 -5.11 -5.71 3.00
N PHE A 24 -4.15 -6.62 2.93
CA PHE A 24 -3.09 -6.60 1.93
C PHE A 24 -3.34 -7.71 0.90
N ASP A 25 -3.09 -7.39 -0.36
CA ASP A 25 -3.22 -8.31 -1.48
C ASP A 25 -2.18 -7.95 -2.55
N ALA A 26 -1.98 -8.80 -3.54
CA ALA A 26 -1.09 -8.51 -4.65
C ALA A 26 -1.57 -9.17 -5.94
N ARG A 27 -1.23 -8.56 -7.08
CA ARG A 27 -1.50 -9.13 -8.41
C ARG A 27 -0.35 -8.88 -9.37
N GLU A 28 -0.29 -9.70 -10.42
CA GLU A 28 0.63 -9.45 -11.53
C GLU A 28 0.25 -8.17 -12.28
N LYS A 29 1.25 -7.42 -12.72
CA LYS A 29 1.10 -6.22 -13.54
C LYS A 29 2.22 -6.18 -14.58
N GLY A 30 2.04 -6.90 -15.68
CA GLY A 30 3.10 -7.05 -16.68
C GLY A 30 4.24 -7.90 -16.12
N ASP A 31 5.43 -7.31 -15.99
CA ASP A 31 6.58 -7.97 -15.36
C ASP A 31 6.79 -7.53 -13.89
N SER A 32 5.99 -6.60 -13.37
CA SER A 32 5.99 -6.18 -11.96
C SER A 32 4.87 -6.85 -11.17
N VAL A 33 4.94 -6.72 -9.84
CA VAL A 33 3.86 -7.11 -8.92
C VAL A 33 3.26 -5.83 -8.33
N GLU A 34 1.95 -5.67 -8.43
CA GLU A 34 1.22 -4.57 -7.80
C GLU A 34 0.68 -5.03 -6.46
N VAL A 35 1.09 -4.36 -5.39
CA VAL A 35 0.57 -4.54 -4.03
C VAL A 35 -0.65 -3.65 -3.84
N ILE A 36 -1.68 -4.21 -3.22
CA ILE A 36 -2.99 -3.61 -3.03
C ILE A 36 -3.24 -3.51 -1.52
N ILE A 37 -3.50 -2.31 -1.02
CA ILE A 37 -3.85 -2.06 0.38
C ILE A 37 -5.27 -1.51 0.44
N ARG A 38 -6.18 -2.24 1.11
CA ARG A 38 -7.60 -1.88 1.24
C ARG A 38 -7.98 -1.73 2.70
N PHE A 39 -8.90 -0.82 2.98
CA PHE A 39 -9.58 -0.80 4.27
C PHE A 39 -10.57 -1.97 4.36
N LYS A 40 -10.57 -2.67 5.50
CA LYS A 40 -11.40 -3.87 5.69
C LYS A 40 -12.89 -3.58 5.72
N ASN A 41 -13.28 -2.38 6.19
CA ASN A 41 -14.68 -1.99 6.26
C ASN A 41 -15.08 -1.23 4.96
N PRO A 42 -15.90 -1.82 4.09
CA PRO A 42 -16.33 -1.19 2.83
C PRO A 42 -17.27 0.01 3.05
N ASP A 43 -17.89 0.14 4.23
CA ASP A 43 -18.79 1.26 4.53
C ASP A 43 -18.04 2.57 4.77
N ILE A 44 -16.71 2.52 4.94
CA ILE A 44 -15.86 3.70 5.07
C ILE A 44 -15.28 4.02 3.68
N PRO A 45 -15.65 5.14 3.05
CA PRO A 45 -15.28 5.46 1.68
C PRO A 45 -13.84 6.00 1.62
N VAL A 46 -12.88 5.13 1.89
CA VAL A 46 -11.44 5.42 1.74
C VAL A 46 -10.92 4.78 0.47
N HIS A 47 -9.97 5.44 -0.19
CA HIS A 47 -9.38 4.93 -1.42
C HIS A 47 -8.58 3.65 -1.15
N THR A 48 -8.47 2.82 -2.18
CA THR A 48 -7.51 1.71 -2.20
C THR A 48 -6.15 2.26 -2.60
N TYR A 49 -5.12 1.89 -1.87
CA TYR A 49 -3.76 2.29 -2.16
C TYR A 49 -3.04 1.19 -2.95
N TYR A 50 -2.22 1.58 -3.92
CA TYR A 50 -1.50 0.67 -4.80
C TYR A 50 -0.04 1.10 -4.91
N PHE A 51 0.87 0.13 -4.91
CA PHE A 51 2.26 0.39 -5.31
C PHE A 51 2.84 -0.79 -6.08
N ASP A 52 3.78 -0.49 -6.97
CA ASP A 52 4.39 -1.49 -7.84
C ASP A 52 5.77 -1.91 -7.30
N LEU A 53 6.06 -3.21 -7.40
CA LEU A 53 7.35 -3.81 -7.13
C LEU A 53 7.99 -4.26 -8.43
N HIS A 54 9.15 -3.68 -8.74
CA HIS A 54 9.85 -4.01 -9.96
C HIS A 54 10.57 -5.37 -9.81
N PRO A 55 10.69 -6.19 -10.87
CA PRO A 55 11.33 -7.51 -10.78
C PRO A 55 12.74 -7.48 -10.17
N ARG A 56 13.49 -6.39 -10.39
CA ARG A 56 14.81 -6.16 -9.80
C ARG A 56 14.79 -6.09 -8.27
N ASP A 57 13.74 -5.55 -7.67
CA ASP A 57 13.59 -5.46 -6.21
C ASP A 57 13.22 -6.83 -5.64
N LEU A 58 12.42 -7.61 -6.37
CA LEU A 58 12.03 -8.98 -6.00
C LEU A 58 13.22 -9.95 -6.01
N GLU A 59 14.18 -9.73 -6.91
CA GLU A 59 15.42 -10.50 -7.02
C GLU A 59 16.50 -10.04 -6.02
N HIS A 60 16.30 -8.91 -5.33
CA HIS A 60 17.32 -8.34 -4.46
C HIS A 60 17.58 -9.22 -3.22
N PRO A 61 18.85 -9.44 -2.81
CA PRO A 61 19.18 -10.27 -1.63
C PRO A 61 18.55 -9.79 -0.31
N GLN A 62 18.23 -8.50 -0.22
CA GLN A 62 17.60 -7.88 0.94
C GLN A 62 16.11 -7.59 0.73
N PHE A 63 15.45 -8.32 -0.19
CA PHE A 63 14.05 -8.11 -0.57
C PHE A 63 13.13 -7.92 0.65
N GLU A 64 13.22 -8.78 1.66
CA GLU A 64 12.34 -8.74 2.83
C GLU A 64 12.43 -7.39 3.57
N TRP A 65 13.65 -6.88 3.75
CA TRP A 65 13.90 -5.61 4.42
C TRP A 65 13.45 -4.42 3.58
N THR A 66 13.77 -4.43 2.28
CA THR A 66 13.35 -3.35 1.37
C THR A 66 11.83 -3.31 1.21
N PHE A 67 11.20 -4.49 1.12
CA PHE A 67 9.75 -4.64 1.08
C PHE A 67 9.10 -4.11 2.34
N GLN A 68 9.60 -4.50 3.52
CA GLN A 68 9.07 -4.01 4.81
C GLN A 68 9.14 -2.49 4.88
N ARG A 69 10.29 -1.90 4.53
CA ARG A 69 10.47 -0.45 4.51
C ARG A 69 9.47 0.22 3.57
N GLN A 70 9.37 -0.26 2.33
CA GLN A 70 8.44 0.29 1.35
C GLN A 70 6.98 0.17 1.80
N LEU A 71 6.60 -0.97 2.38
CA LEU A 71 5.25 -1.16 2.93
C LEU A 71 4.96 -0.16 4.05
N TYR A 72 5.91 0.07 4.96
CA TYR A 72 5.73 1.03 6.06
C TYR A 72 5.66 2.47 5.58
N ASP A 73 6.51 2.85 4.62
CA ASP A 73 6.47 4.17 4.00
C ASP A 73 5.10 4.38 3.30
N CYS A 74 4.61 3.37 2.56
CA CYS A 74 3.28 3.42 1.94
C CYS A 74 2.14 3.52 2.96
N LEU A 75 2.23 2.80 4.08
CA LEU A 75 1.23 2.87 5.14
C LEU A 75 1.22 4.23 5.84
N HIS A 76 2.40 4.81 6.06
CA HIS A 76 2.53 6.15 6.59
C HIS A 76 1.82 7.15 5.67
N ASP A 77 2.16 7.16 4.39
CA ASP A 77 1.58 8.10 3.43
C ASP A 77 0.06 7.90 3.30
N TYR A 78 -0.40 6.65 3.24
CA TYR A 78 -1.82 6.33 3.20
C TYR A 78 -2.59 6.89 4.41
N LEU A 79 -2.07 6.72 5.63
CA LEU A 79 -2.71 7.24 6.84
C LEU A 79 -2.71 8.77 6.89
N ILE A 80 -1.66 9.42 6.37
CA ILE A 80 -1.59 10.87 6.26
C ILE A 80 -2.60 11.39 5.23
N GLU A 81 -2.76 10.71 4.09
CA GLU A 81 -3.75 11.06 3.07
C GLU A 81 -5.20 10.97 3.58
N MET A 82 -5.47 10.12 4.57
CA MET A 82 -6.81 9.97 5.16
C MET A 82 -7.27 11.17 6.01
N PHE A 83 -6.43 12.18 6.24
CA PHE A 83 -6.86 13.41 6.92
C PHE A 83 -7.89 14.18 6.09
N THR A 84 -9.15 14.16 6.51
CA THR A 84 -10.22 15.00 5.94
C THR A 84 -10.04 16.49 6.27
N ARG A 85 -9.16 16.79 7.24
CA ARG A 85 -8.90 18.14 7.75
C ARG A 85 -7.43 18.27 8.08
N THR A 86 -6.73 19.13 7.36
CA THR A 86 -5.34 19.48 7.64
C THR A 86 -5.22 20.95 8.05
N PRO A 87 -4.14 21.35 8.75
CA PRO A 87 -3.85 22.75 9.05
C PRO A 87 -3.77 23.64 7.79
N GLN A 88 -3.31 23.08 6.67
CA GLN A 88 -3.18 23.76 5.38
C GLN A 88 -4.54 24.20 4.85
N ASN A 89 -5.56 23.36 5.00
CA ASN A 89 -6.92 23.62 4.52
C ASN A 89 -7.73 24.44 5.54
N ARG A 90 -7.10 25.02 6.57
CA ARG A 90 -7.79 25.81 7.61
C ARG A 90 -8.36 27.11 7.05
N THR A 91 -7.58 27.83 6.24
CA THR A 91 -7.96 29.13 5.69
C THR A 91 -9.07 29.00 4.64
N GLU A 92 -9.02 27.95 3.80
CA GLU A 92 -10.08 27.65 2.84
C GLU A 92 -11.40 27.30 3.55
N ARG A 93 -11.37 26.44 4.56
CA ARG A 93 -12.58 26.10 5.34
C ARG A 93 -13.18 27.28 6.09
N GLN A 94 -12.34 28.17 6.64
CA GLN A 94 -12.82 29.41 7.25
C GLN A 94 -13.51 30.33 6.24
N ARG A 95 -13.10 30.31 4.96
CA ARG A 95 -13.77 31.06 3.88
C ARG A 95 -15.07 30.39 3.43
N GLU A 96 -15.15 29.06 3.52
CA GLU A 96 -16.35 28.26 3.20
C GLU A 96 -17.38 28.20 4.35
N GLY A 97 -17.08 28.77 5.52
CA GLY A 97 -18.00 28.82 6.66
C GLY A 97 -18.11 27.52 7.46
N LEU A 98 -17.09 26.64 7.37
CA LEU A 98 -16.97 25.36 8.09
C LEU A 98 -16.06 25.42 9.31
#